data_AF-A0A1W9MM38-F1
#
_entry.id   AF-A0A1W9MM38-F1
#
_cell.length_a   1.000
_cell.length_b   1.000
_cell.length_c   1.000
_cell.angle_alpha   90.00
_cell.angle_beta   90.00
_cell.angle_gamma   90.00
#
_symmetry.space_group_name_H-M   'P 1'
#
loop_
_entity.id
_entity.type
_entity.pdbx_description
1 polymer ?
#
loop_
_entity_poly.entity_id
_entity_poly.type
_entity_poly.pdbx_seq_one_letter_code
_entity_poly.pdbx_strand_id
1 'polypeptide(L)'
;MTNQLNIYIGFLVAFVLIIMAGMYITIFNDEKPTKIYANNNTDQNNSGDNFYIENTTNTSANTTNTSANTTNTSANTTNTSANTTIFENTEKVITVTNKVSSFEKLKPTSDAQLNVGETYIYHLYDKPFSGSVIPITCDPVELDVVIHVDNIEKINGLNYYILRSDRHELYPLCYETKDDGSVKQIYFGKPKKLGDRDQPKKYEGCVLGVNKDDPSNMSHIPLGENNAMCSTSANLRENWMLYLKEETTFIQEANVNLGDRNIIDRLDYIVEGFEKINKIECFKIKIIRVSGPDREHLEKHSEEVYYVDKEKRITVRYELYRFYHGGRILMRWSELKEIKKPYK
;
A
#
# COMPACT_ATOMS: atom_id res chain seq x y z
N MET A 1 -4.36 -17.41 56.20
CA MET A 1 -3.14 -16.61 55.90
C MET A 1 -2.76 -16.59 54.41
N THR A 2 -3.47 -17.28 53.51
CA THR A 2 -3.16 -17.40 52.07
C THR A 2 -3.62 -16.22 51.20
N ASN A 3 -4.65 -15.46 51.60
CA ASN A 3 -5.15 -14.33 50.79
C ASN A 3 -4.26 -13.08 50.81
N GLN A 4 -3.47 -12.88 51.87
CA GLN A 4 -2.55 -11.74 51.94
C GLN A 4 -1.37 -11.92 50.97
N LEU A 5 -0.83 -13.14 50.85
CA LEU A 5 0.32 -13.42 50.00
C LEU A 5 0.04 -13.19 48.50
N ASN A 6 -1.17 -13.53 48.04
CA ASN A 6 -1.57 -13.33 46.64
C ASN A 6 -1.75 -11.85 46.28
N ILE A 7 -2.17 -11.01 47.24
CA ILE A 7 -2.29 -9.56 47.03
C ILE A 7 -0.90 -8.93 46.93
N TYR A 8 0.06 -9.36 47.76
CA TYR A 8 1.43 -8.86 47.68
C TYR A 8 2.15 -9.28 46.39
N ILE A 9 1.92 -10.51 45.89
CA ILE A 9 2.49 -10.96 44.61
C ILE A 9 1.89 -10.17 43.44
N GLY A 10 0.57 -9.92 43.46
CA GLY A 10 -0.09 -9.10 42.44
C GLY A 10 0.46 -7.66 42.37
N PHE A 11 0.67 -7.04 43.53
CA PHE A 11 1.27 -5.70 43.61
C PHE A 11 2.74 -5.69 43.16
N LEU A 12 3.52 -6.72 43.49
CA LEU A 12 4.92 -6.81 43.10
C LEU A 12 5.07 -6.93 41.58
N VAL A 13 4.22 -7.73 40.92
CA VAL A 13 4.23 -7.91 39.47
C VAL A 13 3.79 -6.64 38.74
N ALA A 14 2.75 -5.96 39.23
CA ALA A 14 2.31 -4.68 38.67
C ALA A 14 3.38 -3.58 38.83
N PHE A 15 4.07 -3.54 39.97
CA PHE A 15 5.12 -2.55 40.24
C PHE A 15 6.37 -2.77 39.38
N VAL A 16 6.77 -4.03 39.14
CA VAL A 16 7.87 -4.37 38.23
C VAL A 16 7.54 -4.01 36.78
N LEU A 17 6.30 -4.21 36.33
CA LEU A 17 5.86 -3.83 34.99
C LEU A 17 5.86 -2.30 34.78
N ILE A 18 5.49 -1.52 35.81
CA ILE A 18 5.51 -0.06 35.76
C ILE A 18 6.95 0.48 35.73
N ILE A 19 7.88 -0.11 36.49
CA ILE A 19 9.31 0.27 36.46
C ILE A 19 9.93 -0.06 35.10
N MET A 20 9.61 -1.22 34.52
CA MET A 20 10.11 -1.63 33.20
C MET A 20 9.58 -0.70 32.08
N ALA A 21 8.31 -0.27 32.15
CA ALA A 21 7.74 0.71 31.22
C ALA A 21 8.37 2.11 31.39
N GLY A 22 8.67 2.53 32.63
CA GLY A 22 9.35 3.80 32.92
C GLY A 22 10.80 3.84 32.44
N MET A 23 11.54 2.73 32.60
CA MET A 23 12.92 2.60 32.10
C MET A 23 12.99 2.56 30.56
N TYR A 24 11.97 2.04 29.89
CA TYR A 24 11.87 2.09 28.43
C TYR A 24 11.69 3.52 27.90
N ILE A 25 11.15 4.43 28.71
CA ILE A 25 10.92 5.83 28.34
C ILE A 25 12.13 6.71 28.64
N THR A 26 12.91 6.41 29.70
CA THR A 26 14.08 7.23 30.07
C THR A 26 15.36 6.93 29.28
N ILE A 27 15.50 5.75 28.66
CA ILE A 27 16.67 5.43 27.82
C ILE A 27 16.67 6.21 26.48
N PHE A 28 15.56 6.86 26.11
CA PHE A 28 15.44 7.61 24.85
C PHE A 28 15.66 9.13 24.94
N ASN A 29 16.19 9.66 26.05
CA ASN A 29 16.23 11.11 26.22
C ASN A 29 17.57 11.77 26.58
N ASP A 30 18.71 11.07 26.48
CA ASP A 30 20.01 11.73 26.56
C ASP A 30 21.02 11.05 25.64
N GLU A 31 21.28 11.66 24.48
CA GLU A 31 22.64 11.96 23.99
C GLU A 31 22.55 12.76 22.67
N LYS A 32 23.13 13.96 22.68
CA LYS A 32 23.29 14.82 21.51
C LYS A 32 24.25 14.16 20.51
N PRO A 33 23.93 14.10 19.21
CA PRO A 33 24.90 13.64 18.23
C PRO A 33 25.94 14.73 17.93
N THR A 34 27.20 14.38 18.14
CA THR A 34 28.37 15.08 17.60
C THR A 34 28.36 14.97 16.08
N LYS A 35 28.45 16.12 15.40
CA LYS A 35 28.44 16.26 13.94
C LYS A 35 29.68 15.61 13.31
N ILE A 36 29.47 14.79 12.29
CA ILE A 36 30.44 14.55 11.21
C ILE A 36 29.70 14.80 9.89
N TYR A 37 30.16 15.80 9.14
CA TYR A 37 29.62 16.17 7.83
C TYR A 37 30.22 15.25 6.76
N ALA A 38 29.38 14.64 5.92
CA ALA A 38 29.76 14.22 4.58
C ALA A 38 29.14 15.21 3.58
N ASN A 39 30.01 16.02 3.01
CA ASN A 39 29.71 17.10 2.08
C ASN A 39 29.49 16.51 0.68
N ASN A 40 28.27 16.58 0.15
CA ASN A 40 28.01 16.42 -1.28
C ASN A 40 27.54 17.78 -1.83
N ASN A 41 28.48 18.71 -1.98
CA ASN A 41 28.29 19.87 -2.84
C ASN A 41 28.10 19.39 -4.28
N THR A 42 26.93 19.67 -4.85
CA THR A 42 26.82 19.88 -6.30
C THR A 42 26.56 21.37 -6.46
N ASP A 43 27.63 22.15 -6.60
CA ASP A 43 27.55 23.56 -6.94
C ASP A 43 27.20 23.68 -8.44
N GLN A 44 26.03 24.25 -8.71
CA GLN A 44 25.76 24.94 -9.98
C GLN A 44 26.47 26.30 -9.94
N ASN A 45 27.38 26.56 -10.88
CA ASN A 45 27.25 27.65 -11.86
C ASN A 45 28.52 27.85 -12.72
N ASN A 46 28.24 28.03 -14.02
CA ASN A 46 29.00 28.75 -15.06
C ASN A 46 30.42 28.27 -15.43
N SER A 47 30.56 27.72 -16.63
CA SER A 47 31.23 28.38 -17.76
C SER A 47 31.26 27.41 -18.94
N GLY A 48 31.07 27.93 -20.15
CA GLY A 48 31.22 27.14 -21.37
C GLY A 48 32.63 26.59 -21.51
N ASP A 49 32.73 25.40 -22.08
CA ASP A 49 33.69 25.07 -23.13
C ASP A 49 33.29 23.75 -23.79
N ASN A 50 33.38 23.75 -25.13
CA ASN A 50 33.18 22.60 -26.00
C ASN A 50 34.18 21.48 -25.65
N PHE A 51 33.71 20.24 -25.51
CA PHE A 51 34.52 19.08 -25.87
C PHE A 51 33.67 17.94 -26.44
N TYR A 52 34.01 17.59 -27.67
CA TYR A 52 33.71 16.34 -28.38
C TYR A 52 34.36 15.14 -27.69
N ILE A 53 33.83 13.94 -27.96
CA ILE A 53 34.44 12.59 -28.04
C ILE A 53 33.32 11.59 -27.64
N GLU A 54 33.05 10.44 -28.25
CA GLU A 54 33.28 9.81 -29.56
C GLU A 54 32.38 8.56 -29.52
N ASN A 55 31.74 8.20 -30.64
CA ASN A 55 31.09 6.90 -30.77
C ASN A 55 32.13 5.79 -30.71
N THR A 56 31.85 4.71 -29.98
CA THR A 56 32.45 3.40 -30.28
C THR A 56 31.36 2.35 -30.41
N THR A 57 31.06 2.05 -31.67
CA THR A 57 30.48 0.79 -32.13
C THR A 57 31.34 -0.39 -31.70
N ASN A 58 30.71 -1.49 -31.31
CA ASN A 58 31.21 -2.82 -31.65
C ASN A 58 30.04 -3.74 -32.00
N THR A 59 30.04 -4.10 -33.28
CA THR A 59 29.23 -5.12 -33.93
C THR A 59 30.07 -6.39 -34.03
N SER A 60 29.49 -7.55 -33.71
CA SER A 60 29.66 -8.85 -34.39
C SER A 60 29.22 -9.97 -33.46
N ALA A 61 28.60 -11.09 -33.84
CA ALA A 61 27.88 -11.55 -35.02
C ALA A 61 27.48 -13.01 -34.68
N ASN A 62 26.30 -13.43 -35.14
CA ASN A 62 25.85 -14.78 -35.52
C ASN A 62 26.57 -16.04 -35.03
N THR A 63 25.78 -16.99 -34.52
CA THR A 63 25.74 -18.35 -35.10
C THR A 63 24.32 -18.94 -35.07
N THR A 64 23.79 -19.18 -36.27
CA THR A 64 22.61 -20.00 -36.58
C THR A 64 22.93 -21.47 -36.38
N ASN A 65 21.97 -22.29 -35.91
CA ASN A 65 21.90 -23.69 -36.33
C ASN A 65 20.45 -24.12 -36.53
N THR A 66 20.18 -24.48 -37.78
CA THR A 66 18.97 -25.11 -38.30
C THR A 66 19.25 -26.60 -38.44
N SER A 67 18.30 -27.47 -38.10
CA SER A 67 18.07 -28.82 -38.67
C SER A 67 16.81 -29.39 -37.98
N ALA A 68 15.63 -29.43 -38.61
CA ALA A 68 15.16 -30.31 -39.69
C ALA A 68 14.62 -31.67 -39.21
N ASN A 69 13.31 -31.86 -39.46
CA ASN A 69 12.55 -33.08 -39.78
C ASN A 69 12.54 -34.27 -38.81
N THR A 70 11.35 -34.81 -38.50
CA THR A 70 10.67 -35.86 -39.31
C THR A 70 9.33 -36.25 -38.66
N THR A 71 8.35 -36.53 -39.52
CA THR A 71 6.92 -36.83 -39.28
C THR A 71 6.65 -38.34 -39.11
N ASN A 72 5.40 -38.65 -38.71
CA ASN A 72 4.64 -39.92 -38.87
C ASN A 72 4.91 -40.98 -37.77
N THR A 73 3.96 -41.79 -37.28
CA THR A 73 2.61 -42.17 -37.75
C THR A 73 1.84 -42.88 -36.61
N SER A 74 0.53 -42.65 -36.58
CA SER A 74 -0.61 -43.57 -36.38
C SER A 74 -0.60 -44.80 -35.45
N ALA A 75 -1.78 -44.94 -34.82
CA ALA A 75 -2.66 -46.12 -34.75
C ALA A 75 -2.87 -46.80 -33.38
N ASN A 76 -4.05 -46.48 -32.80
CA ASN A 76 -5.09 -47.38 -32.29
C ASN A 76 -4.71 -48.78 -31.78
N THR A 77 -5.12 -49.09 -30.54
CA THR A 77 -5.93 -50.30 -30.29
C THR A 77 -6.83 -50.10 -29.06
N THR A 78 -8.13 -50.32 -29.26
CA THR A 78 -9.20 -50.44 -28.27
C THR A 78 -9.20 -51.85 -27.68
N ASN A 79 -9.46 -52.00 -26.37
CA ASN A 79 -10.12 -53.19 -25.82
C ASN A 79 -10.83 -52.87 -24.49
N THR A 80 -12.13 -53.13 -24.50
CA THR A 80 -13.13 -53.32 -23.43
C THR A 80 -12.61 -54.39 -22.42
N SER A 81 -12.88 -54.46 -21.11
CA SER A 81 -14.15 -54.36 -20.37
C SER A 81 -13.91 -54.38 -18.84
N ALA A 82 -14.75 -53.64 -18.10
CA ALA A 82 -15.18 -53.69 -16.68
C ALA A 82 -14.47 -54.60 -15.63
N ASN A 83 -14.02 -54.00 -14.52
CA ASN A 83 -14.72 -54.07 -13.22
C ASN A 83 -14.08 -53.18 -12.11
N THR A 84 -14.95 -52.36 -11.52
CA THR A 84 -15.03 -51.86 -10.13
C THR A 84 -13.77 -51.53 -9.33
N THR A 85 -13.56 -50.24 -9.04
CA THR A 85 -13.08 -49.78 -7.71
C THR A 85 -13.40 -48.30 -7.46
N ILE A 86 -14.33 -48.10 -6.52
CA ILE A 86 -14.36 -47.06 -5.47
C ILE A 86 -14.13 -45.61 -5.92
N PHE A 87 -15.23 -44.84 -5.97
CA PHE A 87 -15.21 -43.38 -5.93
C PHE A 87 -14.65 -42.91 -4.58
N GLU A 88 -13.36 -42.69 -4.50
CA GLU A 88 -12.81 -41.64 -3.64
C GLU A 88 -12.69 -40.38 -4.50
N ASN A 89 -13.76 -39.60 -4.55
CA ASN A 89 -13.68 -38.21 -4.99
C ASN A 89 -12.96 -37.43 -3.90
N THR A 90 -11.66 -37.64 -3.76
CA THR A 90 -10.79 -36.67 -3.13
C THR A 90 -10.68 -35.54 -4.13
N GLU A 91 -11.54 -34.52 -3.95
CA GLU A 91 -11.22 -33.16 -4.39
C GLU A 91 -9.89 -32.80 -3.74
N LYS A 92 -8.79 -33.15 -4.42
CA LYS A 92 -7.56 -32.41 -4.29
C LYS A 92 -7.90 -31.02 -4.78
N VAL A 93 -8.25 -30.14 -3.84
CA VAL A 93 -8.05 -28.71 -4.02
C VAL A 93 -6.56 -28.56 -4.27
N ILE A 94 -6.19 -28.57 -5.55
CA ILE A 94 -4.85 -28.20 -5.98
C ILE A 94 -4.81 -26.69 -5.83
N THR A 95 -4.53 -26.20 -4.63
CA THR A 95 -4.16 -24.80 -4.44
C THR A 95 -2.80 -24.61 -5.11
N VAL A 96 -2.80 -24.22 -6.39
CA VAL A 96 -1.58 -23.86 -7.11
C VAL A 96 -1.07 -22.57 -6.50
N THR A 97 -0.31 -22.71 -5.41
CA THR A 97 0.26 -21.58 -4.68
C THR A 97 1.50 -21.13 -5.44
N ASN A 98 1.31 -20.30 -6.47
CA ASN A 98 2.42 -19.62 -7.13
C ASN A 98 2.98 -18.54 -6.18
N LYS A 99 3.72 -18.95 -5.15
CA LYS A 99 4.37 -18.06 -4.20
C LYS A 99 5.56 -17.40 -4.90
N VAL A 100 5.35 -16.18 -5.39
CA VAL A 100 6.42 -15.38 -6.01
C VAL A 100 6.93 -14.35 -5.00
N SER A 101 8.26 -14.25 -4.88
CA SER A 101 8.95 -13.42 -3.88
C SER A 101 9.08 -11.94 -4.26
N SER A 102 8.72 -11.55 -5.48
CA SER A 102 8.61 -10.15 -5.90
C SER A 102 7.76 -9.99 -7.16
N PHE A 103 7.08 -8.85 -7.29
CA PHE A 103 6.28 -8.49 -8.48
C PHE A 103 7.07 -8.38 -9.76
N GLU A 104 8.32 -7.94 -9.66
CA GLU A 104 9.21 -7.70 -10.79
C GLU A 104 9.50 -8.97 -11.60
N LYS A 105 9.29 -10.15 -10.99
CA LYS A 105 9.44 -11.45 -11.66
C LYS A 105 8.17 -11.93 -12.35
N LEU A 106 7.05 -11.24 -12.14
CA LEU A 106 5.78 -11.55 -12.79
C LEU A 106 5.71 -10.81 -14.12
N LYS A 107 5.02 -11.43 -15.09
CA LYS A 107 4.60 -10.74 -16.31
C LYS A 107 3.26 -10.06 -16.03
N PRO A 108 3.07 -8.78 -16.41
CA PRO A 108 1.77 -8.13 -16.33
C PRO A 108 0.72 -8.96 -17.08
N THR A 109 -0.47 -9.07 -16.50
CA THR A 109 -1.62 -9.80 -17.08
C THR A 109 -2.55 -8.89 -17.89
N SER A 110 -2.35 -7.57 -17.80
CA SER A 110 -3.04 -6.56 -18.58
C SER A 110 -2.32 -5.22 -18.52
N ASP A 111 -2.63 -4.35 -19.47
CA ASP A 111 -2.23 -2.94 -19.46
C ASP A 111 -3.21 -2.09 -18.64
N ALA A 112 -2.78 -0.90 -18.26
CA ALA A 112 -3.63 0.05 -17.57
C ALA A 112 -4.51 0.87 -18.50
N GLN A 113 -5.80 0.96 -18.18
CA GLN A 113 -6.80 1.60 -19.03
C GLN A 113 -7.37 2.89 -18.40
N LEU A 114 -6.49 3.83 -18.05
CA LEU A 114 -6.88 5.20 -17.72
C LEU A 114 -6.99 6.02 -19.00
N ASN A 115 -8.07 6.77 -19.18
CA ASN A 115 -8.20 7.68 -20.32
C ASN A 115 -8.02 9.13 -19.88
N VAL A 116 -7.25 9.89 -20.67
CA VAL A 116 -7.11 11.34 -20.47
C VAL A 116 -8.47 12.02 -20.55
N GLY A 117 -8.73 12.90 -19.59
CA GLY A 117 -9.98 13.61 -19.40
C GLY A 117 -11.08 12.82 -18.66
N GLU A 118 -10.82 11.58 -18.24
CA GLU A 118 -11.70 10.92 -17.27
C GLU A 118 -11.61 11.59 -15.89
N THR A 119 -12.72 11.58 -15.17
CA THR A 119 -12.78 12.03 -13.77
C THR A 119 -13.44 10.95 -12.93
N TYR A 120 -12.78 10.57 -11.84
CA TYR A 120 -13.25 9.56 -10.89
C TYR A 120 -13.72 10.24 -9.62
N ILE A 121 -14.90 9.87 -9.15
CA ILE A 121 -15.47 10.39 -7.90
C ILE A 121 -15.55 9.24 -6.91
N TYR A 122 -14.80 9.35 -5.81
CA TYR A 122 -14.80 8.39 -4.72
C TYR A 122 -15.53 8.97 -3.52
N HIS A 123 -16.37 8.18 -2.88
CA HIS A 123 -16.77 8.48 -1.52
C HIS A 123 -15.70 7.96 -0.57
N LEU A 124 -15.15 8.84 0.26
CA LEU A 124 -14.12 8.54 1.24
C LEU A 124 -14.71 8.63 2.64
N TYR A 125 -14.44 7.62 3.45
CA TYR A 125 -14.54 7.63 4.91
C TYR A 125 -13.14 7.52 5.50
N ASP A 126 -12.76 8.45 6.37
CA ASP A 126 -11.49 8.45 7.08
C ASP A 126 -11.74 8.65 8.57
N LYS A 127 -11.34 7.68 9.38
CA LYS A 127 -11.33 7.80 10.84
C LYS A 127 -9.97 8.35 11.28
N PRO A 128 -9.85 9.63 11.65
CA PRO A 128 -8.57 10.20 12.05
C PRO A 128 -8.14 9.56 13.36
N PHE A 129 -7.06 8.80 13.35
CA PHE A 129 -6.44 8.33 14.59
C PHE A 129 -5.43 9.38 15.05
N SER A 130 -5.59 9.91 16.27
CA SER A 130 -4.51 10.65 16.89
C SER A 130 -3.57 9.66 17.58
N GLY A 131 -2.32 9.60 17.13
CA GLY A 131 -1.27 8.86 17.83
C GLY A 131 -0.70 9.64 19.02
N SER A 132 -1.43 10.63 19.55
CA SER A 132 -0.91 11.52 20.57
C SER A 132 -1.02 10.93 21.97
N VAL A 133 -0.08 11.33 22.83
CA VAL A 133 -0.07 11.10 24.29
C VAL A 133 -1.34 11.66 24.96
N ILE A 134 -1.98 12.65 24.33
CA ILE A 134 -3.28 13.17 24.73
C ILE A 134 -4.37 12.31 24.07
N PRO A 135 -5.33 11.76 24.83
CA PRO A 135 -6.43 10.94 24.30
C PRO A 135 -7.42 11.83 23.52
N ILE A 136 -7.04 12.22 22.31
CA ILE A 136 -7.91 12.91 21.36
C ILE A 136 -8.50 11.85 20.43
N THR A 137 -9.82 11.70 20.48
CA THR A 137 -10.55 10.84 19.53
C THR A 137 -11.35 11.72 18.59
N CYS A 138 -11.29 11.47 17.28
CA CYS A 138 -12.04 12.22 16.30
C CYS A 138 -13.19 11.39 15.73
N ASP A 139 -14.31 12.06 15.46
CA ASP A 139 -15.37 11.52 14.64
C ASP A 139 -14.82 11.25 13.22
N PRO A 140 -15.33 10.21 12.55
CA PRO A 140 -14.98 9.96 11.17
C PRO A 140 -15.37 11.12 10.27
N VAL A 141 -14.61 11.27 9.20
CA VAL A 141 -14.85 12.25 8.15
C VAL A 141 -15.33 11.51 6.91
N GLU A 142 -16.43 11.99 6.33
CA GLU A 142 -16.96 11.51 5.06
C GLU A 142 -16.98 12.65 4.03
N LEU A 143 -16.44 12.40 2.84
CA LEU A 143 -16.46 13.37 1.74
C LEU A 143 -16.39 12.68 0.38
N ASP A 144 -16.75 13.41 -0.67
CA ASP A 144 -16.51 12.98 -2.04
C ASP A 144 -15.19 13.58 -2.53
N VAL A 145 -14.28 12.71 -2.95
CA VAL A 145 -12.98 13.05 -3.53
C VAL A 145 -13.07 12.93 -5.04
N VAL A 146 -12.62 13.97 -5.73
CA VAL A 146 -12.58 14.02 -7.19
C VAL A 146 -11.14 13.86 -7.66
N ILE A 147 -10.90 12.93 -8.58
CA ILE A 147 -9.60 12.66 -9.19
C ILE A 147 -9.71 12.80 -10.70
N HIS A 148 -8.90 13.68 -11.27
CA HIS A 148 -8.83 13.95 -12.70
C HIS A 148 -7.63 13.25 -13.34
N VAL A 149 -7.82 12.69 -14.53
CA VAL A 149 -6.71 12.26 -15.40
C VAL A 149 -6.42 13.39 -16.38
N ASP A 150 -5.51 14.28 -16.04
CA ASP A 150 -5.32 15.54 -16.76
C ASP A 150 -4.73 15.35 -18.15
N ASN A 151 -3.59 14.66 -18.22
CA ASN A 151 -2.81 14.45 -19.43
C ASN A 151 -1.84 13.26 -19.26
N ILE A 152 -1.04 13.02 -20.30
CA ILE A 152 0.12 12.14 -20.24
C ILE A 152 1.36 13.01 -20.40
N GLU A 153 2.31 12.88 -19.49
CA GLU A 153 3.58 13.59 -19.54
C GLU A 153 4.76 12.63 -19.57
N LYS A 154 5.82 13.04 -20.27
CA LYS A 154 7.07 12.28 -20.34
C LYS A 154 8.05 12.80 -19.31
N ILE A 155 8.37 11.97 -18.32
CA ILE A 155 9.27 12.31 -17.21
C ILE A 155 10.39 11.29 -17.20
N ASN A 156 11.64 11.76 -17.30
CA ASN A 156 12.85 10.92 -17.37
C ASN A 156 12.76 9.78 -18.41
N GLY A 157 12.12 10.04 -19.55
CA GLY A 157 12.01 9.07 -20.64
C GLY A 157 10.76 8.18 -20.62
N LEU A 158 10.02 8.14 -19.51
CA LEU A 158 8.83 7.30 -19.33
C LEU A 158 7.55 8.14 -19.40
N ASN A 159 6.45 7.57 -19.90
CA ASN A 159 5.15 8.24 -19.90
C ASN A 159 4.42 7.98 -18.59
N TYR A 160 3.84 9.04 -18.03
CA TYR A 160 3.03 9.00 -16.82
C TYR A 160 1.66 9.59 -17.11
N TYR A 161 0.60 8.94 -16.61
CA TYR A 161 -0.68 9.61 -16.43
C TYR A 161 -0.55 10.60 -15.29
N ILE A 162 -0.96 11.85 -15.50
CA ILE A 162 -0.97 12.86 -14.45
C ILE A 162 -2.35 12.86 -13.80
N LEU A 163 -2.39 12.41 -12.55
CA LEU A 163 -3.58 12.44 -11.72
C LEU A 163 -3.57 13.66 -10.83
N ARG A 164 -4.67 14.40 -10.81
CA ARG A 164 -4.87 15.54 -9.90
C ARG A 164 -6.10 15.29 -9.03
N SER A 165 -5.94 15.36 -7.72
CA SER A 165 -7.09 15.34 -6.81
C SER A 165 -7.49 16.74 -6.35
N ASP A 166 -8.79 16.96 -6.21
CA ASP A 166 -9.32 18.17 -5.62
C ASP A 166 -8.97 18.25 -4.12
N ARG A 167 -8.67 19.45 -3.64
CA ARG A 167 -8.32 19.68 -2.23
C ARG A 167 -9.57 19.93 -1.41
N HIS A 168 -9.66 19.23 -0.29
CA HIS A 168 -10.68 19.49 0.73
C HIS A 168 -10.03 19.93 2.03
N GLU A 169 -10.61 20.93 2.68
CA GLU A 169 -10.17 21.42 3.98
C GLU A 169 -11.31 21.26 4.98
N LEU A 170 -11.07 20.44 5.99
CA LEU A 170 -12.09 20.10 6.97
C LEU A 170 -11.56 20.31 8.38
N TYR A 171 -12.47 20.56 9.31
CA TYR A 171 -12.18 20.62 10.74
C TYR A 171 -12.89 19.45 11.41
N PRO A 172 -12.25 18.26 11.49
CA PRO A 172 -12.87 17.09 12.13
C PRO A 172 -13.33 17.41 13.54
N LEU A 173 -14.49 16.89 13.90
CA LEU A 173 -14.95 16.97 15.27
C LEU A 173 -14.17 15.98 16.12
N CYS A 174 -13.58 16.43 17.22
CA CYS A 174 -12.82 15.59 18.12
C CYS A 174 -13.16 15.85 19.59
N TYR A 175 -12.78 14.90 20.42
CA TYR A 175 -13.04 14.87 21.84
C TYR A 175 -11.70 14.72 22.56
N GLU A 176 -11.35 15.73 23.35
CA GLU A 176 -10.16 15.77 24.19
C GLU A 176 -10.56 15.35 25.61
N THR A 177 -10.06 14.20 26.07
CA THR A 177 -10.23 13.78 27.46
C THR A 177 -9.11 14.39 28.30
N LYS A 178 -9.46 15.14 29.34
CA LYS A 178 -8.52 15.76 30.26
C LYS A 178 -8.14 14.81 31.41
N ASP A 179 -7.12 15.19 32.18
CA ASP A 179 -6.65 14.44 33.35
C ASP A 179 -7.73 14.26 34.42
N ASP A 180 -8.70 15.18 34.52
CA ASP A 180 -9.84 15.09 35.43
C ASP A 180 -10.97 14.17 34.92
N GLY A 181 -10.77 13.52 33.77
CA GLY A 181 -11.75 12.67 33.09
C GLY A 181 -12.84 13.44 32.34
N SER A 182 -12.86 14.78 32.38
CA SER A 182 -13.80 15.57 31.61
C SER A 182 -13.49 15.49 30.11
N VAL A 183 -14.54 15.43 29.30
CA VAL A 183 -14.44 15.37 27.84
C VAL A 183 -14.83 16.72 27.27
N LYS A 184 -13.94 17.29 26.44
CA LYS A 184 -14.18 18.54 25.73
C LYS A 184 -14.28 18.30 24.23
N GLN A 185 -15.37 18.76 23.63
CA GLN A 185 -15.53 18.81 22.19
C GLN A 185 -14.65 19.93 21.59
N ILE A 186 -13.86 19.59 20.58
CA ILE A 186 -12.98 20.50 19.86
C ILE A 186 -13.10 20.24 18.36
N TYR A 187 -12.92 21.29 17.55
CA TYR A 187 -12.74 21.12 16.10
C TYR A 187 -11.24 21.11 15.82
N PHE A 188 -10.72 19.98 15.33
CA PHE A 188 -9.29 19.84 15.05
C PHE A 188 -8.87 20.84 13.97
N GLY A 189 -7.81 21.59 14.26
CA GLY A 189 -7.31 22.63 13.36
C GLY A 189 -7.89 24.03 13.57
N LYS A 190 -8.97 24.19 14.34
CA LYS A 190 -9.48 25.54 14.65
C LYS A 190 -8.62 26.22 15.73
N PRO A 191 -8.42 27.55 15.64
CA PRO A 191 -7.63 28.32 16.60
C PRO A 191 -8.23 28.20 17.99
N LYS A 192 -7.38 27.98 19.00
CA LYS A 192 -7.79 27.95 20.41
C LYS A 192 -7.82 29.36 21.02
N LYS A 193 -7.07 30.33 20.44
CA LYS A 193 -7.00 31.72 20.91
C LYS A 193 -7.24 32.70 19.77
N LEU A 194 -7.72 33.89 20.13
CA LEU A 194 -7.86 35.02 19.21
C LEU A 194 -6.48 35.40 18.66
N GLY A 195 -6.30 35.36 17.33
CA GLY A 195 -5.04 35.65 16.66
C GLY A 195 -4.27 34.42 16.17
N ASP A 196 -4.62 33.22 16.62
CA ASP A 196 -4.07 31.97 16.06
C ASP A 196 -4.63 31.74 14.64
N ARG A 197 -3.83 31.12 13.77
CA ARG A 197 -4.27 30.76 12.41
C ARG A 197 -5.03 29.43 12.41
N ASP A 198 -6.04 29.35 11.57
CA ASP A 198 -6.67 28.09 11.19
C ASP A 198 -5.65 27.13 10.56
N GLN A 199 -5.73 25.85 10.93
CA GLN A 199 -4.95 24.75 10.41
C GLN A 199 -5.88 23.57 10.08
N PRO A 200 -6.79 23.71 9.10
CA PRO A 200 -7.71 22.63 8.75
C PRO A 200 -6.94 21.37 8.41
N LYS A 201 -7.52 20.21 8.74
CA LYS A 201 -7.03 18.95 8.20
C LYS A 201 -7.32 18.95 6.71
N LYS A 202 -6.26 18.88 5.93
CA LYS A 202 -6.35 18.87 4.48
C LYS A 202 -6.47 17.42 4.03
N TYR A 203 -7.33 17.19 3.06
CA TYR A 203 -7.54 15.92 2.38
C TYR A 203 -7.30 16.13 0.89
N GLU A 204 -6.53 15.23 0.27
CA GLU A 204 -6.27 15.27 -1.17
C GLU A 204 -5.67 16.62 -1.64
N GLY A 205 -5.81 17.02 -2.90
CA GLY A 205 -5.18 18.26 -3.38
C GLY A 205 -3.73 18.08 -3.82
N CYS A 206 -3.42 16.93 -4.41
CA CYS A 206 -2.09 16.61 -4.88
C CYS A 206 -2.07 16.28 -6.38
N VAL A 207 -0.87 16.25 -6.95
CA VAL A 207 -0.64 15.79 -8.31
C VAL A 207 0.32 14.60 -8.28
N LEU A 208 -0.06 13.53 -8.96
CA LEU A 208 0.62 12.24 -8.93
C LEU A 208 0.84 11.75 -10.37
N GLY A 209 2.08 11.46 -10.73
CA GLY A 209 2.38 10.73 -11.95
C GLY A 209 2.23 9.23 -11.71
N VAL A 210 1.35 8.56 -12.45
CA VAL A 210 1.19 7.09 -12.44
C VAL A 210 1.82 6.52 -13.69
N ASN A 211 2.79 5.62 -13.55
CA ASN A 211 3.52 5.08 -14.69
C ASN A 211 2.56 4.40 -15.69
N LYS A 212 2.60 4.82 -16.95
CA LYS A 212 1.78 4.24 -18.01
C LYS A 212 2.43 3.01 -18.63
N ASP A 213 3.75 3.02 -18.78
CA ASP A 213 4.47 2.13 -19.68
C ASP A 213 5.13 0.95 -18.97
N ASP A 214 5.57 1.13 -17.72
CA ASP A 214 6.41 0.15 -17.03
C ASP A 214 5.90 -0.19 -15.61
N PRO A 215 5.23 -1.34 -15.45
CA PRO A 215 4.76 -1.84 -14.16
C PRO A 215 5.89 -2.18 -13.16
N SER A 216 7.13 -2.32 -13.64
CA SER A 216 8.29 -2.68 -12.80
C SER A 216 9.02 -1.47 -12.19
N ASN A 217 8.74 -0.25 -12.66
CA ASN A 217 9.31 0.99 -12.13
C ASN A 217 8.40 1.63 -11.06
N MET A 218 8.85 2.67 -10.33
CA MET A 218 8.04 3.33 -9.28
C MET A 218 6.60 3.59 -9.77
N SER A 219 5.62 3.01 -9.06
CA SER A 219 4.19 3.10 -9.38
C SER A 219 3.70 4.54 -9.44
N HIS A 220 4.32 5.38 -8.62
CA HIS A 220 3.90 6.75 -8.37
C HIS A 220 5.10 7.65 -8.25
N ILE A 221 5.07 8.78 -8.94
CA ILE A 221 5.97 9.89 -8.66
C ILE A 221 5.14 11.08 -8.19
N PRO A 222 5.40 11.60 -6.99
CA PRO A 222 4.75 12.84 -6.59
C PRO A 222 5.21 14.00 -7.46
N LEU A 223 4.28 14.84 -7.89
CA LEU A 223 4.55 16.03 -8.70
C LEU A 223 4.11 17.28 -7.94
N GLY A 224 4.86 17.65 -6.90
CA GLY A 224 4.60 18.88 -6.14
C GLY A 224 4.96 18.81 -4.65
N GLU A 225 4.46 19.77 -3.88
CA GLU A 225 4.79 19.94 -2.45
C GLU A 225 3.82 19.18 -1.49
N ASN A 226 2.74 18.57 -1.99
CA ASN A 226 1.67 17.97 -1.16
C ASN A 226 1.60 16.43 -1.24
N ASN A 227 2.74 15.77 -1.27
CA ASN A 227 2.84 14.34 -1.64
C ASN A 227 2.20 13.39 -0.61
N ALA A 228 2.26 13.76 0.67
CA ALA A 228 1.64 13.02 1.75
C ALA A 228 0.09 13.00 1.68
N MET A 229 -0.50 13.79 0.78
CA MET A 229 -1.94 13.97 0.65
C MET A 229 -2.59 13.09 -0.43
N CYS A 230 -1.79 12.37 -1.23
CA CYS A 230 -2.26 11.60 -2.38
C CYS A 230 -2.88 10.25 -2.04
N SER A 231 -3.46 10.05 -0.86
CA SER A 231 -3.78 8.69 -0.43
C SER A 231 -4.84 8.00 -1.30
N THR A 232 -5.93 8.69 -1.67
CA THR A 232 -6.96 8.10 -2.53
C THR A 232 -6.47 8.03 -3.98
N SER A 233 -5.74 9.05 -4.46
CA SER A 233 -5.13 9.03 -5.80
C SER A 233 -4.08 7.93 -5.98
N ALA A 234 -3.28 7.64 -4.95
CA ALA A 234 -2.30 6.55 -4.97
C ALA A 234 -2.98 5.18 -4.91
N ASN A 235 -4.10 5.08 -4.18
CA ASN A 235 -4.88 3.85 -4.10
C ASN A 235 -5.74 3.61 -5.35
N LEU A 236 -5.96 4.63 -6.19
CA LEU A 236 -6.73 4.48 -7.44
C LEU A 236 -6.10 3.40 -8.34
N ARG A 237 -4.77 3.35 -8.38
CA ARG A 237 -4.03 2.36 -9.15
C ARG A 237 -2.65 2.15 -8.58
N GLU A 238 -2.31 0.90 -8.26
CA GLU A 238 -0.94 0.50 -7.95
C GLU A 238 -0.41 -0.49 -8.99
N ASN A 239 0.91 -0.53 -9.19
CA ASN A 239 1.52 -1.43 -10.17
C ASN A 239 1.17 -2.91 -9.96
N TRP A 240 1.06 -3.36 -8.70
CA TRP A 240 0.74 -4.74 -8.39
C TRP A 240 -0.61 -5.18 -8.98
N MET A 241 -1.53 -4.23 -9.21
CA MET A 241 -2.86 -4.49 -9.77
C MET A 241 -2.80 -5.02 -11.21
N LEU A 242 -1.71 -4.74 -11.93
CA LEU A 242 -1.48 -5.23 -13.30
C LEU A 242 -1.05 -6.69 -13.37
N TYR A 243 -0.69 -7.30 -12.24
CA TYR A 243 -0.24 -8.69 -12.17
C TYR A 243 -1.31 -9.64 -11.64
N LEU A 244 -2.50 -9.12 -11.34
CA LEU A 244 -3.59 -9.89 -10.75
C LEU A 244 -4.11 -10.94 -11.73
N LYS A 245 -4.20 -12.16 -11.21
CA LYS A 245 -4.83 -13.34 -11.81
C LYS A 245 -5.48 -14.15 -10.69
N GLU A 246 -6.40 -15.03 -11.05
CA GLU A 246 -7.11 -15.89 -10.09
C GLU A 246 -6.14 -16.69 -9.20
N GLU A 247 -6.58 -16.94 -7.97
CA GLU A 247 -5.94 -17.87 -7.01
C GLU A 247 -4.45 -17.63 -6.76
N THR A 248 -3.99 -16.38 -6.91
CA THR A 248 -2.58 -16.03 -6.77
C THR A 248 -2.31 -15.34 -5.45
N THR A 249 -1.23 -15.78 -4.82
CA THR A 249 -0.68 -15.16 -3.62
C THR A 249 0.75 -14.73 -3.90
N PHE A 250 1.07 -13.47 -3.64
CA PHE A 250 2.44 -12.96 -3.77
C PHE A 250 2.86 -12.27 -2.47
N ILE A 251 4.16 -12.29 -2.24
CA ILE A 251 4.76 -11.78 -1.01
C ILE A 251 5.82 -10.78 -1.38
N GLN A 252 5.77 -9.62 -0.74
CA GLN A 252 6.82 -8.63 -0.75
C GLN A 252 7.42 -8.59 0.65
N GLU A 253 8.73 -8.82 0.76
CA GLU A 253 9.46 -8.85 2.03
C GLU A 253 10.65 -7.90 1.93
N ALA A 254 10.82 -7.04 2.93
CA ALA A 254 11.94 -6.13 3.05
C ALA A 254 12.60 -6.28 4.44
N ASN A 255 13.92 -6.18 4.47
CA ASN A 255 14.69 -6.07 5.72
C ASN A 255 14.96 -4.59 5.97
N VAL A 256 14.45 -4.06 7.07
CA VAL A 256 14.55 -2.66 7.46
C VAL A 256 15.48 -2.56 8.67
N ASN A 257 16.63 -1.91 8.48
CA ASN A 257 17.56 -1.62 9.57
C ASN A 257 17.12 -0.34 10.30
N LEU A 258 16.74 -0.47 11.57
CA LEU A 258 16.41 0.62 12.48
C LEU A 258 17.48 0.68 13.58
N GLY A 259 18.56 1.41 13.32
CA GLY A 259 19.75 1.39 14.18
C GLY A 259 20.41 0.01 14.16
N ASP A 260 20.61 -0.58 15.34
CA ASP A 260 21.21 -1.91 15.50
C ASP A 260 20.22 -3.08 15.32
N ARG A 261 18.95 -2.78 15.05
CA ARG A 261 17.89 -3.80 14.89
C ARG A 261 17.55 -3.96 13.42
N ASN A 262 17.49 -5.21 12.97
CA ASN A 262 16.87 -5.56 11.68
C ASN A 262 15.42 -6.01 11.93
N ILE A 263 14.48 -5.45 11.18
CA ILE A 263 13.07 -5.83 11.21
C ILE A 263 12.69 -6.35 9.83
N ILE A 264 11.98 -7.47 9.80
CA ILE A 264 11.33 -7.96 8.60
C ILE A 264 9.98 -7.24 8.48
N ASP A 265 9.77 -6.49 7.41
CA ASP A 265 8.47 -5.94 7.01
C ASP A 265 7.97 -6.71 5.79
N ARG A 266 6.77 -7.28 5.89
CA ARG A 266 6.24 -8.19 4.88
C ARG A 266 4.78 -7.86 4.57
N LEU A 267 4.49 -7.82 3.27
CA LEU A 267 3.14 -7.69 2.71
C LEU A 267 2.75 -9.00 2.02
N ASP A 268 1.67 -9.61 2.52
CA ASP A 268 1.05 -10.80 1.95
C ASP A 268 -0.17 -10.39 1.16
N TYR A 269 -0.12 -10.55 -0.15
CA TYR A 269 -1.24 -10.24 -1.02
C TYR A 269 -1.91 -11.53 -1.47
N ILE A 270 -3.21 -11.62 -1.24
CA ILE A 270 -4.01 -12.83 -1.42
C ILE A 270 -5.20 -12.47 -2.30
N VAL A 271 -5.26 -13.03 -3.51
CA VAL A 271 -6.44 -12.88 -4.38
C VAL A 271 -7.49 -13.90 -3.94
N GLU A 272 -8.56 -13.42 -3.28
CA GLU A 272 -9.63 -14.26 -2.74
C GLU A 272 -10.66 -14.70 -3.80
N GLY A 273 -10.61 -14.12 -5.00
CA GLY A 273 -11.51 -14.43 -6.11
C GLY A 273 -12.14 -13.16 -6.69
N PHE A 274 -13.42 -13.26 -7.07
CA PHE A 274 -14.17 -12.17 -7.68
C PHE A 274 -15.37 -11.73 -6.85
N GLU A 275 -15.65 -10.43 -6.91
CA GLU A 275 -16.85 -9.86 -6.32
C GLU A 275 -17.38 -8.74 -7.24
N LYS A 276 -18.70 -8.58 -7.30
CA LYS A 276 -19.32 -7.53 -8.13
C LYS A 276 -19.68 -6.33 -7.28
N ILE A 277 -18.98 -5.21 -7.47
CA ILE A 277 -19.21 -3.95 -6.76
C ILE A 277 -19.80 -2.95 -7.75
N ASN A 278 -20.98 -2.40 -7.46
CA ASN A 278 -21.65 -1.41 -8.32
C ASN A 278 -21.76 -1.84 -9.80
N LYS A 279 -22.06 -3.13 -10.01
CA LYS A 279 -22.14 -3.81 -11.32
C LYS A 279 -20.80 -4.00 -12.05
N ILE A 280 -19.67 -3.59 -11.47
CA ILE A 280 -18.32 -3.81 -11.98
C ILE A 280 -17.80 -5.13 -11.41
N GLU A 281 -17.33 -6.03 -12.28
CA GLU A 281 -16.70 -7.29 -11.85
C GLU A 281 -15.27 -6.99 -11.39
N CYS A 282 -14.95 -7.31 -10.14
CA CYS A 282 -13.69 -6.94 -9.50
C CYS A 282 -12.94 -8.17 -8.99
N PHE A 283 -11.61 -8.15 -9.05
CA PHE A 283 -10.77 -8.98 -8.19
C PHE A 283 -10.93 -8.51 -6.75
N LYS A 284 -11.06 -9.45 -5.81
CA LYS A 284 -10.99 -9.17 -4.37
C LYS A 284 -9.62 -9.57 -3.85
N ILE A 285 -8.87 -8.60 -3.32
CA ILE A 285 -7.50 -8.79 -2.86
C ILE A 285 -7.43 -8.39 -1.40
N LYS A 286 -6.88 -9.28 -0.58
CA LYS A 286 -6.52 -9.00 0.80
C LYS A 286 -5.02 -8.83 0.92
N ILE A 287 -4.57 -7.72 1.46
CA ILE A 287 -3.16 -7.42 1.73
C ILE A 287 -2.98 -7.38 3.24
N ILE A 288 -2.14 -8.26 3.78
CA ILE A 288 -1.85 -8.32 5.21
C ILE A 288 -0.44 -7.81 5.42
N ARG A 289 -0.29 -6.75 6.22
CA ARG A 289 1.02 -6.28 6.66
C ARG A 289 1.40 -6.92 7.98
N VAL A 290 2.55 -7.57 7.97
CA VAL A 290 3.17 -8.15 9.16
C VAL A 290 4.58 -7.63 9.34
N SER A 291 5.01 -7.41 10.58
CA SER A 291 6.41 -7.12 10.85
C SER A 291 6.90 -7.76 12.14
N GLY A 292 8.20 -7.98 12.25
CA GLY A 292 8.81 -8.63 13.40
C GLY A 292 10.34 -8.70 13.31
N PRO A 293 11.01 -9.05 14.41
CA PRO A 293 12.48 -9.20 14.42
C PRO A 293 12.96 -10.38 13.57
N ASP A 294 12.12 -11.38 13.36
CA ASP A 294 12.37 -12.55 12.53
C ASP A 294 11.05 -13.14 12.00
N ARG A 295 11.15 -14.24 11.25
CA ARG A 295 9.99 -14.89 10.60
C ARG A 295 9.08 -15.65 11.58
N GLU A 296 9.55 -15.98 12.77
CA GLU A 296 8.78 -16.68 13.79
C GLU A 296 7.97 -15.71 14.65
N HIS A 297 8.43 -14.47 14.77
CA HIS A 297 7.83 -13.41 15.59
C HIS A 297 7.14 -12.31 14.76
N LEU A 298 6.50 -12.68 13.65
CA LEU A 298 5.75 -11.72 12.81
C LEU A 298 4.38 -11.41 13.42
N GLU A 299 4.10 -10.13 13.64
CA GLU A 299 2.82 -9.63 14.13
C GLU A 299 2.03 -8.91 13.04
N LYS A 300 0.69 -9.09 13.02
CA LYS A 300 -0.19 -8.40 12.08
C LYS A 300 -0.44 -6.97 12.53
N HIS A 301 -0.21 -6.01 11.66
CA HIS A 301 -0.42 -4.58 11.94
C HIS A 301 -1.66 -4.03 11.24
N SER A 302 -1.82 -4.35 9.96
CA SER A 302 -2.95 -3.89 9.15
C SER A 302 -3.40 -4.94 8.16
N GLU A 303 -4.66 -4.81 7.76
CA GLU A 303 -5.25 -5.54 6.64
C GLU A 303 -5.86 -4.51 5.70
N GLU A 304 -5.50 -4.59 4.41
CA GLU A 304 -6.11 -3.80 3.35
C GLU A 304 -6.93 -4.73 2.46
N VAL A 305 -8.12 -4.29 2.06
CA VAL A 305 -8.98 -5.03 1.14
C VAL A 305 -9.22 -4.15 -0.08
N TYR A 306 -8.77 -4.62 -1.24
CA TYR A 306 -8.97 -3.96 -2.51
C TYR A 306 -9.96 -4.74 -3.37
N TYR A 307 -10.83 -3.98 -4.03
CA TYR A 307 -11.70 -4.46 -5.09
C TYR A 307 -11.25 -3.80 -6.39
N VAL A 308 -10.55 -4.55 -7.24
CA VAL A 308 -9.90 -4.00 -8.45
C VAL A 308 -10.69 -4.41 -9.68
N ASP A 309 -11.12 -3.43 -10.48
CA ASP A 309 -11.78 -3.65 -11.77
C ASP A 309 -10.94 -4.57 -12.66
N LYS A 310 -11.55 -5.66 -13.16
CA LYS A 310 -10.86 -6.67 -13.98
C LYS A 310 -10.31 -6.11 -15.30
N GLU A 311 -10.99 -5.14 -15.88
CA GLU A 311 -10.66 -4.56 -17.18
C GLU A 311 -9.80 -3.31 -17.01
N LYS A 312 -10.26 -2.34 -16.21
CA LYS A 312 -9.59 -1.04 -16.07
C LYS A 312 -8.37 -1.07 -15.15
N ARG A 313 -8.27 -2.07 -14.27
CA ARG A 313 -7.20 -2.19 -13.25
C ARG A 313 -7.10 -0.96 -12.34
N ILE A 314 -8.26 -0.48 -11.93
CA ILE A 314 -8.41 0.57 -10.93
C ILE A 314 -9.13 0.02 -9.71
N THR A 315 -8.89 0.64 -8.56
CA THR A 315 -9.60 0.31 -7.33
C THR A 315 -11.03 0.82 -7.39
N VAL A 316 -12.02 -0.07 -7.35
CA VAL A 316 -13.45 0.26 -7.22
C VAL A 316 -13.82 0.47 -5.76
N ARG A 317 -13.24 -0.30 -4.85
CA ARG A 317 -13.41 -0.15 -3.40
C ARG A 317 -12.13 -0.50 -2.67
N TYR A 318 -11.85 0.24 -1.61
CA TYR A 318 -10.71 0.05 -0.73
C TYR A 318 -11.16 0.10 0.72
N GLU A 319 -10.58 -0.76 1.56
CA GLU A 319 -10.80 -0.76 3.01
C GLU A 319 -9.46 -0.96 3.71
N LEU A 320 -9.18 -0.18 4.75
CA LEU A 320 -8.02 -0.30 5.63
C LEU A 320 -8.48 -0.61 7.03
N TYR A 321 -8.04 -1.75 7.55
CA TYR A 321 -8.21 -2.17 8.92
C TYR A 321 -6.88 -2.13 9.67
N ARG A 322 -6.91 -1.73 10.94
CA ARG A 322 -5.79 -1.92 11.86
C ARG A 322 -6.13 -2.98 12.90
N PHE A 323 -5.17 -3.84 13.21
CA PHE A 323 -5.32 -4.82 14.28
C PHE A 323 -5.04 -4.19 15.64
N TYR A 324 -5.92 -4.43 16.61
CA TYR A 324 -5.78 -3.94 17.98
C TYR A 324 -6.48 -4.90 18.96
N HIS A 325 -5.79 -5.31 20.02
CA HIS A 325 -6.30 -6.21 21.07
C HIS A 325 -7.06 -7.45 20.57
N GLY A 326 -6.54 -8.14 19.55
CA GLY A 326 -7.15 -9.34 18.98
C GLY A 326 -8.36 -9.10 18.07
N GLY A 327 -8.78 -7.84 17.89
CA GLY A 327 -9.78 -7.41 16.91
C GLY A 327 -9.17 -6.61 15.76
N ARG A 328 -10.03 -6.13 14.86
CA ARG A 328 -9.66 -5.19 13.79
C ARG A 328 -10.65 -4.01 13.73
N ILE A 329 -10.13 -2.82 13.47
CA ILE A 329 -10.90 -1.57 13.41
C ILE A 329 -10.79 -1.01 11.99
N LEU A 330 -11.94 -0.70 11.37
CA LEU A 330 -11.97 0.00 10.09
C LEU A 330 -11.47 1.43 10.30
N MET A 331 -10.36 1.76 9.65
CA MET A 331 -9.71 3.06 9.75
C MET A 331 -10.09 3.95 8.58
N ARG A 332 -10.21 3.37 7.39
CA ARG A 332 -10.51 4.09 6.17
C ARG A 332 -11.22 3.17 5.18
N TRP A 333 -12.14 3.72 4.41
CA TRP A 333 -12.60 3.08 3.20
C TRP A 333 -12.88 4.11 2.13
N SER A 334 -12.78 3.70 0.86
CA SER A 334 -13.23 4.52 -0.26
C SER A 334 -13.90 3.66 -1.31
N GLU A 335 -14.97 4.15 -1.91
CA GLU A 335 -15.71 3.45 -2.96
C GLU A 335 -15.99 4.38 -4.14
N LEU A 336 -15.77 3.87 -5.35
CA LEU A 336 -16.03 4.57 -6.60
C LEU A 336 -17.54 4.76 -6.78
N LYS A 337 -17.96 6.03 -6.80
CA LYS A 337 -19.34 6.45 -7.07
C LYS A 337 -19.61 6.59 -8.55
N GLU A 338 -18.72 7.26 -9.26
CA GLU A 338 -18.94 7.68 -10.64
C GLU A 338 -17.63 7.79 -11.42
N ILE A 339 -17.68 7.43 -12.70
CA ILE A 339 -16.64 7.78 -13.69
C ILE A 339 -17.29 8.70 -14.72
N LYS A 340 -16.84 9.95 -14.76
CA LYS A 340 -17.22 10.91 -15.81
C LYS A 340 -16.26 10.76 -16.99
N LYS A 341 -16.82 10.54 -18.18
CA LYS A 341 -16.05 10.43 -19.42
C LYS A 341 -15.62 11.83 -19.89
N PRO A 342 -14.50 11.94 -20.63
CA PRO A 342 -14.13 13.19 -21.27
C PRO A 342 -15.26 13.70 -22.17
N TYR A 343 -15.53 15.02 -22.12
CA TYR A 343 -16.40 15.66 -23.10
C TYR A 343 -15.77 15.46 -24.49
N LYS A 344 -16.52 14.80 -25.38
CA LYS A 344 -16.11 14.55 -26.76
C LYS A 344 -16.25 15.77 -27.64
#